data_AF-A0A0J7ZEP6-F1
#
_entry.id   AF-A0A0J7ZEP6-F1
#
_cell.length_a   1.000
_cell.length_b   1.000
_cell.length_c   1.000
_cell.angle_alpha   90.00
_cell.angle_beta   90.00
_cell.angle_gamma   90.00
#
_symmetry.space_group_name_H-M   'P 1'
#
loop_
_entity.id
_entity.type
_entity.pdbx_description
1 polymer ?
#
loop_
_entity_poly.entity_id
_entity_poly.type
_entity_poly.pdbx_seq_one_letter_code
_entity_poly.pdbx_strand_id
1 'polypeptide(L)'
;MHLLFAHEPYYPGDAAQEINTTVVAAASLLHPQVQQPDGARIHDRLTHGRTPGEIIPLSTLTHELDGGAGWPWVGDWEKVTTDLVHLVRTGECDALSLGLPEIGRALICAGPNSHVRAFDAAANEFITYGPTERAAVLAEVDMFLACLIAEKDLWPGDGLLPPIFPQS
;
A
#
# COMPACT_ATOMS: atom_id res chain seq x y z
N MET A 1 8.91 4.40 6.73
CA MET A 1 7.55 4.53 6.18
C MET A 1 7.32 3.36 5.27
N HIS A 2 6.08 2.88 5.22
CA HIS A 2 5.70 1.77 4.39
C HIS A 2 4.48 2.17 3.56
N LEU A 3 4.48 1.80 2.27
CA LEU A 3 3.34 1.98 1.39
C LEU A 3 2.57 0.67 1.35
N LEU A 4 1.25 0.74 1.60
CA LEU A 4 0.32 -0.38 1.48
C LEU A 4 -0.62 -0.15 0.29
N PHE A 5 -0.74 -1.11 -0.61
CA PHE A 5 -1.65 -1.02 -1.73
C PHE A 5 -2.27 -2.38 -2.06
N ALA A 6 -3.48 -2.36 -2.61
CA ALA A 6 -4.11 -3.54 -3.18
C ALA A 6 -3.82 -3.62 -4.67
N HIS A 7 -3.75 -4.83 -5.20
CA HIS A 7 -3.49 -5.09 -6.61
C HIS A 7 -4.31 -6.29 -7.08
N GLU A 8 -4.21 -6.59 -8.37
CA GLU A 8 -4.83 -7.78 -8.94
C GLU A 8 -4.34 -9.03 -8.21
N PRO A 9 -5.24 -9.90 -7.73
CA PRO A 9 -4.85 -11.07 -6.98
C PRO A 9 -3.94 -12.04 -7.75
N TYR A 10 -2.99 -12.65 -7.06
CA TYR A 10 -2.14 -13.70 -7.61
C TYR A 10 -1.64 -14.66 -6.53
N TYR A 11 -1.08 -15.79 -6.95
CA TYR A 11 -0.49 -16.79 -6.06
C TYR A 11 1.03 -16.83 -6.28
N PRO A 12 1.85 -16.52 -5.26
CA PRO A 12 3.28 -16.72 -5.37
C PRO A 12 3.62 -18.22 -5.20
N GLY A 13 4.02 -18.88 -6.28
CA GLY A 13 4.53 -20.25 -6.25
C GLY A 13 3.58 -21.26 -5.58
N ASP A 14 4.10 -22.08 -4.67
CA ASP A 14 3.36 -23.15 -3.97
C ASP A 14 2.42 -22.64 -2.85
N ALA A 15 2.17 -21.33 -2.76
CA ALA A 15 1.27 -20.78 -1.77
C ALA A 15 -0.21 -21.10 -2.09
N ALA A 16 -0.92 -21.66 -1.10
CA ALA A 16 -2.37 -21.89 -1.19
C ALA A 16 -3.21 -20.62 -0.93
N GLN A 17 -2.59 -19.51 -0.53
CA GLN A 17 -3.26 -18.27 -0.17
C GLN A 17 -3.12 -17.23 -1.29
N GLU A 18 -4.24 -16.65 -1.69
CA GLU A 18 -4.32 -15.56 -2.67
C GLU A 18 -3.66 -14.30 -2.09
N ILE A 19 -2.76 -13.66 -2.82
CA ILE A 19 -2.16 -12.38 -2.47
C ILE A 19 -2.83 -11.28 -3.27
N ASN A 20 -3.42 -10.32 -2.57
CA ASN A 20 -4.18 -9.22 -3.19
C ASN A 20 -3.75 -7.85 -2.65
N THR A 21 -2.81 -7.83 -1.71
CA THR A 21 -2.36 -6.65 -0.98
C THR A 21 -0.86 -6.78 -0.72
N THR A 22 -0.12 -5.67 -0.86
CA THR A 22 1.33 -5.64 -0.67
C THR A 22 1.73 -4.41 0.16
N VAL A 23 2.65 -4.61 1.11
CA VAL A 23 3.36 -3.55 1.82
C VAL A 23 4.81 -3.53 1.38
N VAL A 24 5.33 -2.37 0.98
CA VAL A 24 6.75 -2.16 0.65
C VAL A 24 7.34 -1.03 1.48
N ALA A 25 8.67 -1.00 1.60
CA ALA A 25 9.37 0.20 2.03
C ALA A 25 9.03 1.36 1.08
N ALA A 26 8.73 2.55 1.64
CA ALA A 26 8.43 3.73 0.83
C ALA A 26 9.52 4.01 -0.23
N ALA A 27 10.78 3.79 0.15
CA ALA A 27 11.94 4.03 -0.70
C ALA A 27 11.97 3.14 -1.96
N SER A 28 11.21 2.04 -2.03
CA SER A 28 11.05 1.25 -3.27
C SER A 28 10.43 2.06 -4.41
N LEU A 29 9.68 3.13 -4.11
CA LEU A 29 9.19 4.08 -5.12
C LEU A 29 10.31 4.83 -5.85
N LEU A 30 11.52 4.84 -5.29
CA LEU A 30 12.71 5.46 -5.90
C LEU A 30 13.53 4.47 -6.73
N HIS A 31 13.08 3.22 -6.86
CA HIS A 31 13.77 2.22 -7.65
C HIS A 31 13.74 2.59 -9.15
N PRO A 32 14.84 2.39 -9.91
CA PRO A 32 14.92 2.78 -11.32
C PRO A 32 13.91 2.10 -12.26
N GLN A 33 13.39 0.93 -11.87
CA GLN A 33 12.36 0.21 -12.63
C GLN A 33 10.92 0.67 -12.28
N VAL A 34 10.74 1.52 -11.27
CA VAL A 34 9.46 2.22 -11.05
C VAL A 34 9.42 3.44 -11.96
N GLN A 35 8.27 3.70 -12.59
CA GLN A 35 8.07 4.88 -13.42
C GLN A 35 8.46 6.18 -12.70
N GLN A 36 9.48 6.86 -13.24
CA GLN A 36 9.93 8.17 -12.77
C GLN A 36 9.51 9.28 -13.75
N PRO A 37 9.20 10.49 -13.26
CA PRO A 37 9.37 10.99 -11.90
C PRO A 37 8.22 10.65 -10.93
N ASP A 38 7.25 9.86 -11.36
CA ASP A 38 6.01 9.61 -10.61
C ASP A 38 6.27 8.89 -9.28
N GLY A 39 7.10 7.84 -9.28
CA GLY A 39 7.53 7.15 -8.05
C GLY A 39 8.16 8.10 -7.04
N ALA A 40 9.11 8.95 -7.46
CA ALA A 40 9.72 9.93 -6.57
C ALA A 40 8.75 11.00 -6.04
N ARG A 41 7.75 11.41 -6.84
CA ARG A 41 6.70 12.34 -6.37
C ARG A 41 5.76 11.69 -5.37
N ILE A 42 5.40 10.42 -5.57
CA ILE A 42 4.60 9.65 -4.62
C ILE A 42 5.39 9.43 -3.32
N HIS A 43 6.69 9.14 -3.42
CA HIS A 43 7.58 8.99 -2.27
C HIS A 43 7.61 10.27 -1.41
N ASP A 44 7.76 11.44 -2.04
CA ASP A 44 7.73 12.73 -1.33
C ASP A 44 6.41 12.90 -0.57
N ARG A 45 5.26 12.69 -1.23
CA ARG A 45 3.94 12.76 -0.56
C ARG A 45 3.79 11.79 0.60
N LEU A 46 4.35 10.60 0.48
CA LEU A 46 4.25 9.55 1.48
C LEU A 46 5.18 9.76 2.67
N THR A 47 6.25 10.54 2.52
CA THR A 47 7.25 10.75 3.58
C THR A 47 7.15 12.13 4.25
N HIS A 48 6.57 13.12 3.57
CA HIS A 48 6.47 14.48 4.09
C HIS A 48 5.55 14.57 5.32
N GLY A 49 6.10 15.03 6.45
CA GLY A 49 5.34 15.26 7.68
C GLY A 49 4.83 14.00 8.38
N ARG A 50 5.40 12.83 8.08
CA ARG A 50 4.97 11.53 8.63
C ARG A 50 5.87 11.02 9.75
N THR A 51 5.38 10.04 10.50
CA THR A 51 6.14 9.37 11.56
C THR A 51 6.89 8.14 11.05
N PRO A 52 8.22 8.00 11.25
CA PRO A 52 8.96 6.81 10.81
C PRO A 52 8.28 5.50 11.22
N GLY A 53 8.21 4.57 10.27
CA GLY A 53 7.55 3.26 10.44
C GLY A 53 6.08 3.21 10.03
N GLU A 54 5.40 4.36 9.92
CA GLU A 54 3.98 4.44 9.58
C GLU A 54 3.63 3.71 8.28
N ILE A 55 2.53 2.95 8.30
CA ILE A 55 1.94 2.27 7.15
C ILE A 55 0.89 3.21 6.53
N ILE A 56 1.12 3.60 5.28
CA ILE A 56 0.22 4.47 4.53
C ILE A 56 -0.44 3.67 3.42
N PRO A 57 -1.75 3.38 3.52
CA PRO A 57 -2.52 2.90 2.38
C PRO A 57 -2.53 3.90 1.22
N LEU A 58 -2.45 3.41 -0.01
CA LEU A 58 -2.60 4.23 -1.21
C LEU A 58 -3.96 4.96 -1.24
N SER A 59 -5.00 4.37 -0.62
CA SER A 59 -6.30 5.01 -0.42
C SER A 59 -6.25 6.22 0.53
N THR A 60 -5.39 6.18 1.56
CA THR A 60 -5.13 7.33 2.44
C THR A 60 -4.48 8.44 1.63
N LEU A 61 -3.45 8.12 0.85
CA LEU A 61 -2.79 9.11 -0.01
C LEU A 61 -3.75 9.67 -1.08
N THR A 62 -4.59 8.82 -1.68
CA THR A 62 -5.65 9.25 -2.62
C THR A 62 -6.62 10.20 -1.95
N HIS A 63 -7.03 9.91 -0.70
CA HIS A 63 -7.93 10.78 0.04
C HIS A 63 -7.33 12.16 0.30
N GLU A 64 -6.05 12.22 0.69
CA GLU A 64 -5.31 13.46 0.92
C GLU A 64 -5.11 14.28 -0.36
N LEU A 65 -5.08 13.62 -1.51
CA LEU A 65 -5.07 14.23 -2.84
C LEU A 65 -6.48 14.58 -3.33
N ASP A 66 -7.29 15.16 -2.43
CA ASP A 66 -8.67 15.59 -2.71
C ASP A 66 -9.53 14.48 -3.33
N GLY A 67 -9.52 13.31 -2.67
CA GLY A 67 -10.24 12.13 -3.16
C GLY A 67 -9.74 11.58 -4.50
N GLY A 68 -8.51 11.91 -4.88
CA GLY A 68 -7.84 11.46 -6.10
C GLY A 68 -7.79 12.50 -7.21
N ALA A 69 -8.46 13.65 -7.08
CA ALA A 69 -8.39 14.73 -8.06
C ALA A 69 -6.96 15.30 -8.20
N GLY A 70 -6.11 15.14 -7.18
CA GLY A 70 -4.71 15.56 -7.19
C GLY A 70 -3.76 14.64 -7.96
N TRP A 71 -4.16 13.42 -8.30
CA TRP A 71 -3.27 12.43 -8.95
C TRP A 71 -2.63 12.90 -10.25
N PRO A 72 -3.32 13.59 -11.19
CA PRO A 72 -2.70 14.08 -12.43
C PRO A 72 -1.49 15.01 -12.22
N TRP A 73 -1.38 15.63 -11.04
CA TRP A 73 -0.26 16.52 -10.68
C TRP A 73 0.86 15.79 -9.94
N VAL A 74 0.59 14.59 -9.43
CA VAL A 74 1.56 13.76 -8.70
C VAL A 74 2.16 12.70 -9.61
N GLY A 75 1.35 11.91 -10.30
CA GLY A 75 1.82 10.84 -11.18
C GLY A 75 0.78 9.75 -11.45
N ASP A 76 1.15 8.82 -12.32
CA ASP A 76 0.35 7.66 -12.67
C ASP A 76 0.50 6.55 -11.60
N TRP A 77 -0.36 6.60 -10.58
CA TRP A 77 -0.29 5.67 -9.45
C TRP A 77 -0.57 4.22 -9.85
N GLU A 78 -1.37 3.98 -10.90
CA GLU A 78 -1.70 2.64 -11.38
C GLU A 78 -0.47 1.97 -11.99
N LYS A 79 0.29 2.70 -12.82
CA LYS A 79 1.55 2.19 -13.36
C LYS A 79 2.60 2.01 -12.27
N VAL A 80 2.75 2.97 -11.36
CA VAL A 80 3.69 2.83 -10.23
C VAL A 80 3.35 1.61 -9.38
N THR A 81 2.06 1.35 -9.12
CA THR A 81 1.62 0.15 -8.41
C THR A 81 1.97 -1.12 -9.19
N THR A 82 1.77 -1.12 -10.50
CA THR A 82 2.14 -2.24 -11.38
C THR A 82 3.63 -2.53 -11.35
N ASP A 83 4.47 -1.49 -11.40
CA ASP A 83 5.93 -1.61 -11.34
C ASP A 83 6.39 -2.14 -9.98
N LEU A 84 5.79 -1.67 -8.87
CA LEU A 84 6.07 -2.18 -7.53
C LEU A 84 5.71 -3.66 -7.40
N VAL A 85 4.54 -4.08 -7.92
CA VAL A 85 4.18 -5.51 -7.94
C VAL A 85 5.19 -6.32 -8.75
N HIS A 86 5.69 -5.80 -9.87
CA HIS A 86 6.72 -6.46 -10.65
C HIS A 86 8.01 -6.63 -9.83
N LEU A 87 8.49 -5.59 -9.16
CA LEU A 87 9.69 -5.65 -8.31
C LEU A 87 9.60 -6.70 -7.23
N VAL A 88 8.47 -6.74 -6.52
CA VAL A 88 8.22 -7.73 -5.47
C VAL A 88 8.24 -9.14 -6.04
N ARG A 89 7.64 -9.35 -7.22
CA ARG A 89 7.61 -10.67 -7.86
C ARG A 89 8.97 -11.13 -8.38
N THR A 90 9.84 -10.20 -8.78
CA THR A 90 11.19 -10.52 -9.27
C THR A 90 12.24 -10.55 -8.16
N GLY A 91 11.88 -10.22 -6.92
CA GLY A 91 12.80 -10.19 -5.78
C GLY A 91 13.75 -8.99 -5.80
N GLU A 92 13.36 -7.91 -6.47
CA GLU A 92 14.16 -6.67 -6.59
C GLU A 92 13.87 -5.68 -5.45
N CYS A 93 12.93 -6.01 -4.55
CA CYS A 93 12.78 -5.40 -3.24
C CYS A 93 12.09 -6.36 -2.25
N ASP A 94 12.25 -6.12 -0.95
CA ASP A 94 11.52 -6.84 0.09
C ASP A 94 10.10 -6.28 0.22
N ALA A 95 9.15 -7.16 0.52
CA ALA A 95 7.76 -6.78 0.75
C ALA A 95 7.06 -7.75 1.72
N LEU A 96 6.01 -7.26 2.37
CA LEU A 96 5.02 -8.09 3.03
C LEU A 96 3.81 -8.26 2.10
N SER A 97 3.69 -9.46 1.52
CA SER A 97 2.57 -9.87 0.67
C SER A 97 1.46 -10.48 1.53
N LEU A 98 0.23 -9.99 1.37
CA LEU A 98 -0.90 -10.34 2.20
C LEU A 98 -2.10 -10.79 1.37
N GLY A 99 -2.72 -11.88 1.81
CA GLY A 99 -4.03 -12.32 1.35
C GLY A 99 -5.12 -11.84 2.28
N LEU A 100 -5.46 -10.55 2.19
CA LEU A 100 -6.51 -10.00 3.05
C LEU A 100 -7.87 -10.57 2.67
N PRO A 101 -8.74 -10.88 3.65
CA PRO A 101 -10.14 -11.18 3.38
C PRO A 101 -10.81 -10.05 2.59
N GLU A 102 -11.83 -10.36 1.80
CA GLU A 102 -12.48 -9.42 0.88
C GLU A 102 -12.86 -8.08 1.54
N ILE A 103 -13.45 -8.14 2.74
CA ILE A 103 -13.82 -6.93 3.51
C ILE A 103 -12.59 -6.15 3.97
N GLY A 104 -11.53 -6.83 4.42
CA GLY A 104 -10.29 -6.18 4.80
C GLY A 104 -9.67 -5.43 3.62
N ARG A 105 -9.58 -6.10 2.46
CA ARG A 105 -9.10 -5.48 1.22
C ARG A 105 -9.97 -4.28 0.83
N ALA A 106 -11.29 -4.42 0.87
CA ALA A 106 -12.21 -3.33 0.54
C ALA A 106 -12.02 -2.11 1.47
N LEU A 107 -11.84 -2.33 2.77
CA LEU A 107 -11.58 -1.28 3.75
C LEU A 107 -10.25 -0.56 3.51
N ILE A 108 -9.20 -1.29 3.12
CA ILE A 108 -7.90 -0.72 2.77
C ILE A 108 -7.95 0.04 1.44
N CYS A 109 -8.77 -0.37 0.47
CA CYS A 109 -8.99 0.37 -0.78
C CYS A 109 -9.87 1.62 -0.61
N ALA A 110 -10.71 1.65 0.42
CA ALA A 110 -11.57 2.79 0.69
C ALA A 110 -10.82 3.91 1.43
N GLY A 111 -11.24 5.16 1.23
CA GLY A 111 -10.69 6.30 1.95
C GLY A 111 -10.85 6.14 3.47
N PRO A 112 -9.99 6.78 4.29
CA PRO A 112 -9.86 6.52 5.73
C PRO A 112 -11.16 6.71 6.55
N ASN A 113 -12.07 7.56 6.07
CA ASN A 113 -13.36 7.86 6.71
C ASN A 113 -14.56 7.18 6.02
N SER A 114 -14.31 6.32 5.04
CA SER A 114 -15.34 5.67 4.24
C SER A 114 -15.97 4.49 4.96
N HIS A 115 -17.14 4.07 4.48
CA HIS A 115 -17.81 2.87 4.93
C HIS A 115 -17.96 1.87 3.78
N VAL A 116 -17.74 0.59 4.07
CA VAL A 116 -17.94 -0.54 3.15
C VAL A 116 -19.15 -1.31 3.62
N ARG A 117 -20.05 -1.67 2.69
CA ARG A 117 -21.23 -2.49 3.00
C ARG A 117 -21.08 -3.86 2.37
N ALA A 118 -21.22 -4.90 3.19
CA ALA A 118 -21.27 -6.29 2.74
C ALA A 118 -22.70 -6.79 2.84
N PHE A 119 -23.12 -7.61 1.88
CA PHE A 119 -24.38 -8.33 1.98
C PHE A 119 -24.13 -9.72 2.58
N ASP A 120 -24.74 -9.99 3.74
CA ASP A 120 -24.75 -11.33 4.33
C ASP A 120 -25.96 -12.08 3.78
N ALA A 121 -25.72 -13.05 2.91
CA ALA A 121 -26.77 -13.88 2.31
C ALA A 121 -27.44 -14.83 3.31
N ALA A 122 -26.73 -15.23 4.38
CA ALA A 122 -27.28 -16.15 5.39
C ALA A 122 -28.26 -15.43 6.33
N ALA A 123 -27.94 -14.19 6.70
CA ALA A 123 -28.81 -13.33 7.51
C ALA A 123 -29.76 -12.45 6.67
N ASN A 124 -29.58 -12.41 5.34
CA ASN A 124 -30.30 -11.55 4.41
C ASN A 124 -30.28 -10.07 4.82
N GLU A 125 -29.10 -9.59 5.25
CA GLU A 125 -28.90 -8.24 5.77
C GLU A 125 -27.63 -7.59 5.23
N PHE A 126 -27.50 -6.27 5.43
CA PHE A 126 -26.27 -5.55 5.12
C PHE A 126 -25.50 -5.23 6.39
N ILE A 127 -24.24 -5.66 6.44
CA ILE A 127 -23.31 -5.27 7.49
C ILE A 127 -22.49 -4.08 6.98
N THR A 128 -22.36 -3.04 7.80
CA THR A 128 -21.58 -1.85 7.47
C THR A 128 -20.30 -1.85 8.29
N TYR A 129 -19.18 -1.75 7.61
CA TYR A 129 -17.83 -1.64 8.16
C TYR A 129 -17.33 -0.22 7.92
N GLY A 130 -16.62 0.37 8.87
CA GLY A 130 -16.19 1.76 8.83
C GLY A 130 -14.74 1.95 9.27
N PRO A 131 -14.42 3.18 9.73
CA PRO A 131 -13.05 3.54 10.11
C PRO A 131 -12.47 2.68 11.24
N THR A 132 -13.31 2.21 12.17
CA THR A 132 -12.88 1.32 13.27
C THR A 132 -12.36 -0.02 12.74
N GLU A 133 -13.11 -0.66 11.84
CA GLU A 133 -12.73 -1.95 11.27
C GLU A 133 -11.52 -1.79 10.33
N ARG A 134 -11.45 -0.66 9.59
CA ARG A 134 -10.26 -0.32 8.81
C ARG A 134 -9.02 -0.19 9.70
N ALA A 135 -9.14 0.46 10.85
CA ALA A 135 -8.04 0.59 11.80
C ALA A 135 -7.60 -0.77 12.38
N ALA A 136 -8.55 -1.68 12.63
CA ALA A 136 -8.25 -3.04 13.07
C ALA A 136 -7.45 -3.82 12.02
N VAL A 137 -7.82 -3.72 10.74
CA VAL A 137 -7.05 -4.33 9.63
C VAL A 137 -5.64 -3.74 9.57
N LEU A 138 -5.49 -2.43 9.69
CA LEU A 138 -4.16 -1.81 9.69
C LEU A 138 -3.31 -2.23 10.90
N ALA A 139 -3.90 -2.37 12.08
CA ALA A 139 -3.20 -2.85 13.27
C ALA A 139 -2.73 -4.30 13.11
N GLU A 140 -3.52 -5.15 12.44
CA GLU A 140 -3.11 -6.51 12.11
C GLU A 140 -1.93 -6.53 11.12
N VAL A 141 -1.98 -5.70 10.07
CA VAL A 141 -0.86 -5.55 9.13
C VAL A 141 0.40 -5.02 9.84
N ASP A 142 0.24 -4.04 10.73
CA ASP A 142 1.33 -3.47 11.52
C ASP A 142 1.99 -4.52 12.43
N MET A 143 1.18 -5.37 13.07
CA MET A 143 1.70 -6.48 13.87
C MET A 143 2.55 -7.45 13.04
N PHE A 144 2.07 -7.85 11.85
CA PHE A 144 2.86 -8.71 10.95
C PHE A 144 4.14 -8.04 10.49
N LEU A 145 4.06 -6.77 10.13
CA LEU A 145 5.20 -5.99 9.70
C LEU A 145 6.23 -5.83 10.83
N ALA A 146 5.79 -5.53 12.05
CA ALA A 146 6.64 -5.40 13.23
C ALA A 146 7.42 -6.68 13.51
N CYS A 147 6.79 -7.85 13.39
CA CYS A 147 7.48 -9.14 13.51
C CYS A 147 8.56 -9.33 12.44
N LEU A 148 8.29 -8.92 11.19
CA LEU A 148 9.24 -9.04 10.08
C LEU A 148 10.45 -8.11 10.28
N ILE A 149 10.20 -6.84 10.60
CA ILE A 149 11.25 -5.82 10.70
C ILE A 149 12.08 -5.93 11.98
N ALA A 150 11.60 -6.65 13.00
CA ALA A 150 12.37 -6.95 14.20
C ALA A 150 13.68 -7.72 13.86
N GLU A 151 13.70 -8.45 12.75
CA GLU A 151 14.89 -9.16 12.26
C GLU A 151 15.71 -8.29 11.30
N LYS A 152 15.06 -7.62 10.35
CA LYS A 152 15.69 -6.75 9.34
C LYS A 152 14.65 -5.83 8.71
N ASP A 153 14.96 -4.54 8.57
CA ASP A 153 14.14 -3.61 7.80
C ASP A 153 13.90 -4.11 6.36
N LEU A 154 12.72 -3.79 5.81
CA LEU A 154 12.41 -4.08 4.41
C LEU A 154 13.42 -3.40 3.48
N TRP A 155 14.22 -4.20 2.77
CA TRP A 155 15.15 -3.68 1.78
C TRP A 155 14.38 -3.11 0.58
N PRO A 156 14.58 -1.82 0.25
CA PRO A 156 13.81 -1.14 -0.79
C PRO A 156 14.22 -1.50 -2.23
N GLY A 157 15.28 -2.29 -2.43
CA GLY A 157 15.95 -2.49 -3.71
C GLY A 157 17.27 -1.71 -3.80
N ASP A 158 18.03 -1.98 -4.86
CA ASP A 158 19.33 -1.35 -5.10
C ASP A 158 19.24 -0.16 -6.08
N GLY A 159 20.29 0.67 -6.11
CA GLY A 159 20.42 1.73 -7.11
C GLY A 159 19.36 2.82 -7.03
N LEU A 160 18.76 3.02 -5.85
CA LEU A 160 17.69 4.00 -5.64
C LEU A 160 18.10 5.40 -6.10
N LEU A 161 17.20 6.05 -6.80
CA LEU A 161 17.36 7.44 -7.20
C LEU A 161 17.22 8.36 -5.99
N PRO A 162 17.85 9.55 -6.00
CA PRO A 162 17.69 10.51 -4.92
C PRO A 162 16.22 10.96 -4.80
N PRO A 163 15.69 11.15 -3.58
CA PRO A 163 14.34 11.67 -3.40
C PRO A 163 14.23 13.10 -3.93
N ILE A 164 13.03 13.45 -4.39
CA ILE A 164 12.70 14.85 -4.70
C ILE A 164 12.50 15.56 -3.36
N PHE A 165 13.39 16.48 -3.01
CA PHE A 165 13.14 17.41 -1.92
C PHE A 165 12.41 18.63 -2.48
N PRO A 166 11.28 19.06 -1.87
CA PRO A 166 10.66 20.31 -2.26
C PRO A 166 11.68 21.44 -2.06
N GLN A 167 11.89 22.25 -3.11
CA GLN A 167 12.55 23.54 -2.93
C GLN A 167 11.58 24.43 -2.15
N SER A 168 12.04 24.87 -0.98
CA SER A 168 11.36 25.78 -0.06
C SER A 168 10.80 27.03 -0.74
#